data_AF-A0A811S5G4-F1
#
_entry.id   AF-A0A811S5G4-F1
#
_cell.length_a   1.000
_cell.length_b   1.000
_cell.length_c   1.000
_cell.angle_alpha   90.00
_cell.angle_beta   90.00
_cell.angle_gamma   90.00
#
_symmetry.space_group_name_H-M   'P 1'
#
loop_
_entity.id
_entity.type
_entity.pdbx_description
1 polymer ?
#
loop_
_entity_poly.entity_id
_entity_poly.type
_entity_poly.pdbx_seq_one_letter_code
_entity_poly.pdbx_strand_id
1 'polypeptide(L)'
;MRELCSIVLPRNLVVVDLGCSLGENTFIFVFEVINAMSDHSLEVQFFLNDLPGNDFNYIFRSLESFKKMVAVEHKGGTLPPFYVAGLPGSYYTRLFPSQSVHLFHSSYCLHWRSQLPGELDVNAKTYLNKGNIYIANTTLLSVVKLYQQLFQMDLLLFLKLRYEELVFGGQMVLTFLGRKNEDVYKGDLNHLCGLLALSIQSLVQKVQ
;
A
#
# COMPACT_ATOMS: atom_id res chain seq x y z
N MET A 1 30.21 -11.13 -17.74
CA MET A 1 29.44 -10.96 -16.48
C MET A 1 30.02 -9.85 -15.61
N ARG A 2 31.30 -9.88 -15.18
CA ARG A 2 31.90 -8.76 -14.40
C ARG A 2 32.04 -7.45 -15.19
N GLU A 3 32.32 -7.51 -16.49
CA GLU A 3 32.42 -6.32 -17.37
C GLU A 3 31.06 -5.73 -17.79
N LEU A 4 29.94 -6.39 -17.48
CA LEU A 4 28.60 -5.88 -17.81
C LEU A 4 28.12 -4.80 -16.83
N CYS A 5 28.73 -4.73 -15.63
CA CYS A 5 28.31 -3.83 -14.55
C CYS A 5 29.01 -2.45 -14.58
N SER A 6 30.00 -2.25 -15.45
CA SER A 6 30.77 -1.00 -15.54
C SER A 6 30.30 -0.05 -16.65
N ILE A 7 29.17 -0.35 -17.30
CA ILE A 7 28.67 0.39 -18.45
C ILE A 7 27.42 1.15 -18.03
N VAL A 8 27.54 2.48 -18.02
CA VAL A 8 26.48 3.52 -18.01
C VAL A 8 25.15 3.06 -17.41
N LEU A 9 24.89 3.46 -16.17
CA LEU A 9 23.55 3.35 -15.60
C LEU A 9 22.56 4.09 -16.51
N PRO A 10 21.49 3.43 -17.00
CA PRO A 10 20.49 4.11 -17.80
C PRO A 10 19.87 5.24 -16.98
N ARG A 11 19.54 6.35 -17.63
CA ARG A 11 18.78 7.44 -17.02
C ARG A 11 17.31 7.03 -16.93
N ASN A 12 16.99 6.18 -15.96
CA ASN A 12 15.61 5.75 -15.69
C ASN A 12 15.12 6.24 -14.33
N LEU A 13 13.80 6.40 -14.22
CA LEU A 13 13.09 6.68 -12.98
C LEU A 13 12.35 5.42 -12.57
N VAL A 14 12.68 4.87 -11.40
CA VAL A 14 12.00 3.70 -10.82
C VAL A 14 10.97 4.18 -9.80
N VAL A 15 9.71 3.94 -10.10
CA VAL A 15 8.55 4.36 -9.31
C VAL A 15 7.77 3.13 -8.86
N VAL A 16 7.34 3.12 -7.60
CA VAL A 16 6.67 1.96 -7.02
C VAL A 16 5.39 2.41 -6.35
N ASP A 17 4.28 1.77 -6.70
CA ASP A 17 3.01 1.89 -5.98
C ASP A 17 2.83 0.68 -5.05
N LEU A 18 2.84 0.92 -3.74
CA LEU A 18 2.76 -0.10 -2.69
C LEU A 18 1.32 -0.24 -2.19
N GLY A 19 0.71 -1.39 -2.51
CA GLY A 19 -0.69 -1.71 -2.26
C GLY A 19 -1.61 -1.21 -3.38
N CYS A 20 -1.30 -1.59 -4.62
CA CYS A 20 -1.97 -1.10 -5.83
C CYS A 20 -3.42 -1.59 -6.02
N SER A 21 -3.84 -2.66 -5.33
CA SER A 21 -5.18 -3.24 -5.45
C SER A 21 -5.56 -3.50 -6.92
N LEU A 22 -6.75 -3.08 -7.37
CA LEU A 22 -7.25 -3.29 -8.73
C LEU A 22 -6.84 -2.19 -9.73
N GLY A 23 -6.01 -1.24 -9.33
CA GLY A 23 -5.29 -0.38 -10.27
C GLY A 23 -5.98 0.92 -10.70
N GLU A 24 -7.26 1.18 -10.42
CA GLU A 24 -7.91 2.45 -10.87
C GLU A 24 -7.22 3.70 -10.30
N ASN A 25 -7.07 3.77 -8.97
CA ASN A 25 -6.34 4.86 -8.32
C ASN A 25 -4.85 4.85 -8.64
N THR A 26 -4.27 3.65 -8.79
CA THR A 26 -2.87 3.46 -9.22
C THR A 26 -2.65 4.07 -10.60
N PHE A 27 -3.57 3.91 -11.54
CA PHE A 27 -3.44 4.46 -12.89
C PHE A 27 -3.53 5.98 -12.90
N ILE A 28 -4.32 6.59 -12.01
CA ILE A 28 -4.30 8.05 -11.81
C ILE A 28 -2.90 8.47 -11.34
N PHE A 29 -2.34 7.82 -10.33
CA PHE A 29 -0.98 8.11 -9.87
C PHE A 29 0.08 7.93 -10.96
N VAL A 30 0.04 6.82 -11.71
CA VAL A 30 0.95 6.55 -12.83
C VAL A 30 0.84 7.63 -13.90
N PHE A 31 -0.39 8.07 -14.22
CA PHE A 31 -0.64 9.14 -15.18
C PHE A 31 -0.06 10.48 -14.72
N GLU A 32 -0.25 10.86 -13.46
CA GLU A 32 0.32 12.09 -12.89
C GLU A 32 1.86 12.08 -12.93
N VAL A 33 2.49 10.93 -12.64
CA VAL A 33 3.94 10.78 -12.78
C VAL A 33 4.37 10.92 -14.23
N ILE A 34 3.69 10.26 -15.18
CA ILE A 34 4.00 10.39 -16.61
C ILE A 34 3.89 11.85 -17.06
N ASN A 35 2.84 12.56 -16.65
CA ASN A 35 2.64 13.98 -16.94
C ASN A 35 3.79 14.84 -16.44
N ALA A 36 4.16 14.68 -15.16
CA ALA A 36 5.25 15.42 -14.55
C ALA A 36 6.61 15.16 -15.23
N MET A 37 6.76 14.03 -15.93
CA MET A 37 7.99 13.64 -16.61
C MET A 37 7.99 13.93 -18.12
N SER A 38 6.92 14.52 -18.67
CA SER A 38 6.77 14.73 -20.13
C SER A 38 7.86 15.62 -20.75
N ASP A 39 8.43 16.54 -19.98
CA ASP A 39 9.51 17.44 -20.42
C ASP A 39 10.93 16.87 -20.16
N HIS A 40 11.01 15.62 -19.69
CA HIS A 40 12.26 14.97 -19.33
C HIS A 40 12.56 13.79 -20.28
N SER A 41 13.77 13.75 -20.83
CA SER A 41 14.26 12.60 -21.62
C SER A 41 14.68 11.43 -20.72
N LEU A 42 13.74 10.91 -19.93
CA LEU A 42 13.93 9.83 -18.96
C LEU A 42 12.95 8.69 -19.24
N GLU A 43 13.41 7.45 -19.12
CA GLU A 43 12.54 6.28 -19.15
C GLU A 43 11.95 6.04 -17.76
N VAL A 44 10.69 5.63 -17.66
CA VAL A 44 10.02 5.42 -16.37
C VAL A 44 9.65 3.95 -16.20
N GLN A 45 10.09 3.33 -15.10
CA GLN A 45 9.73 1.97 -14.73
C GLN A 45 8.83 1.98 -13.50
N PHE A 46 7.59 1.56 -13.69
CA PHE A 46 6.60 1.40 -12.64
C PHE A 46 6.56 -0.04 -12.14
N PHE A 47 6.59 -0.20 -10.81
CA PHE A 47 6.26 -1.46 -10.14
C PHE A 47 4.96 -1.30 -9.36
N LEU A 48 3.99 -2.15 -9.66
CA LEU A 48 2.72 -2.23 -8.97
C LEU A 48 2.81 -3.36 -7.97
N ASN A 49 2.98 -3.03 -6.70
CA ASN A 49 3.13 -3.99 -5.62
C ASN A 49 1.79 -4.21 -4.90
N ASP A 50 1.49 -5.47 -4.62
CA ASP A 50 0.44 -5.86 -3.68
C ASP A 50 0.74 -7.28 -3.17
N LEU A 51 -0.07 -7.77 -2.23
CA LEU A 51 0.01 -9.14 -1.74
C LEU A 51 -0.19 -10.14 -2.90
N PRO A 52 0.41 -11.35 -2.81
CA PRO A 52 0.25 -12.38 -3.84
C PRO A 52 -1.20 -12.77 -4.16
N GLY A 53 -2.13 -12.52 -3.23
CA GLY A 53 -3.56 -12.78 -3.42
C GLY A 53 -4.32 -11.70 -4.21
N ASN A 54 -3.67 -10.59 -4.58
CA ASN A 54 -4.29 -9.53 -5.38
C ASN A 54 -4.51 -9.99 -6.84
N ASP A 55 -5.52 -9.44 -7.50
CA ASP A 55 -5.84 -9.77 -8.89
C ASP A 55 -4.97 -8.98 -9.89
N PHE A 56 -3.70 -9.36 -9.99
CA PHE A 56 -2.79 -8.80 -10.99
C PHE A 56 -3.27 -9.02 -12.44
N ASN A 57 -4.05 -10.07 -12.70
CA ASN A 57 -4.59 -10.32 -14.04
C ASN A 57 -5.57 -9.22 -14.45
N TYR A 58 -6.38 -8.73 -13.51
CA TYR A 58 -7.22 -7.56 -13.75
C TYR A 58 -6.38 -6.34 -14.11
N ILE A 59 -5.35 -6.02 -13.32
CA ILE A 59 -4.46 -4.88 -13.58
C ILE A 59 -3.83 -4.96 -14.98
N PHE A 60 -3.28 -6.11 -15.35
CA PHE A 60 -2.61 -6.28 -16.65
C PHE A 60 -3.59 -6.22 -17.83
N ARG A 61 -4.84 -6.67 -17.66
CA ARG A 61 -5.88 -6.49 -18.68
C ARG A 61 -6.26 -5.01 -18.85
N SER A 62 -6.33 -4.26 -17.75
CA SER A 62 -6.66 -2.83 -17.76
C SER A 62 -5.53 -1.94 -18.29
N LEU A 63 -4.29 -2.40 -18.23
CA LEU A 63 -3.10 -1.65 -18.67
C LEU A 63 -3.15 -1.23 -20.15
N GLU A 64 -3.70 -2.07 -21.03
CA GLU A 64 -3.80 -1.76 -22.46
C GLU A 64 -4.81 -0.63 -22.73
N SER A 65 -5.93 -0.62 -22.01
CA SER A 65 -6.89 0.48 -22.06
C SER A 65 -6.29 1.76 -21.51
N PHE A 66 -5.54 1.68 -20.41
CA PHE A 66 -4.82 2.80 -19.83
C PHE A 66 -3.82 3.42 -20.83
N LYS A 67 -2.96 2.62 -21.46
CA LYS A 67 -1.98 3.13 -22.45
C LYS A 67 -2.66 3.88 -23.61
N LYS A 68 -3.81 3.38 -24.10
CA LYS A 68 -4.59 4.06 -25.15
C LYS A 68 -5.14 5.40 -24.66
N MET A 69 -5.67 5.45 -23.44
CA MET A 69 -6.15 6.68 -22.83
C MET A 69 -5.03 7.73 -22.73
N VAL A 70 -3.86 7.35 -22.17
CA VAL A 70 -2.70 8.25 -22.06
C VAL A 70 -2.27 8.79 -23.43
N ALA A 71 -2.23 7.94 -24.47
CA ALA A 71 -1.87 8.39 -25.81
C ALA A 71 -2.87 9.40 -26.42
N VAL A 72 -4.16 9.29 -26.09
CA VAL A 72 -5.20 10.24 -26.54
C VAL A 72 -5.09 11.58 -25.80
N GLU A 73 -4.89 11.55 -24.49
CA GLU A 73 -4.85 12.76 -23.66
C GLU A 73 -3.63 13.65 -23.96
N HIS A 74 -2.50 13.04 -24.33
CA HIS A 74 -1.29 13.79 -24.67
C HIS A 74 -1.29 14.46 -26.05
N LYS A 75 -2.38 14.36 -26.84
CA LYS A 75 -2.60 15.10 -28.10
C LYS A 75 -1.39 15.17 -29.05
N GLY A 76 -0.55 14.15 -29.08
CA GLY A 76 0.65 14.08 -29.93
C GLY A 76 1.94 14.67 -29.33
N GLY A 77 1.95 15.04 -28.05
CA GLY A 77 3.18 15.29 -27.29
C GLY A 77 4.00 14.02 -27.11
N THR A 78 5.31 14.16 -26.90
CA THR A 78 6.20 13.02 -26.69
C THR A 78 6.03 12.50 -25.26
N LEU A 79 5.42 11.32 -25.12
CA LEU A 79 5.37 10.60 -23.85
C LEU A 79 6.75 10.01 -23.53
N PRO A 80 7.21 10.06 -22.26
CA PRO A 80 8.39 9.31 -21.87
C PRO A 80 8.12 7.81 -22.07
N PRO A 81 9.08 7.02 -22.58
CA PRO A 81 8.95 5.57 -22.59
C PRO A 81 8.69 5.07 -21.17
N PHE A 82 7.63 4.28 -20.97
CA PHE A 82 7.30 3.74 -19.67
C PHE A 82 6.98 2.25 -19.69
N TYR A 83 7.32 1.59 -18.59
CA TYR A 83 7.21 0.15 -18.41
C TYR A 83 6.49 -0.14 -17.10
N VAL A 84 5.62 -1.13 -17.09
CA VAL A 84 4.85 -1.51 -15.90
C VAL A 84 5.10 -2.98 -15.59
N ALA A 85 5.44 -3.28 -14.35
CA ALA A 85 5.63 -4.63 -13.83
C ALA A 85 4.77 -4.83 -12.56
N GLY A 86 4.22 -6.03 -12.40
CA GLY A 86 3.60 -6.43 -11.13
C GLY A 86 4.64 -7.01 -10.17
N LEU A 87 4.50 -6.73 -8.88
CA LEU A 87 5.40 -7.19 -7.83
C LEU A 87 4.61 -7.83 -6.67
N PRO A 88 4.37 -9.15 -6.72
CA PRO A 88 3.65 -9.84 -5.65
C PRO A 88 4.52 -9.95 -4.40
N GLY A 89 4.05 -9.42 -3.28
CA GLY A 89 4.75 -9.45 -2.01
C GLY A 89 4.21 -8.46 -1.00
N SER A 90 4.43 -8.74 0.28
CA SER A 90 4.09 -7.78 1.35
C SER A 90 5.09 -6.63 1.35
N TYR A 91 4.60 -5.39 1.43
CA TYR A 91 5.46 -4.23 1.67
C TYR A 91 6.09 -4.22 3.08
N TYR A 92 5.73 -5.16 3.97
CA TYR A 92 6.47 -5.40 5.22
C TYR A 92 7.68 -6.36 5.04
N THR A 93 8.07 -6.64 3.79
CA THR A 93 9.33 -7.32 3.46
C THR A 93 10.18 -6.46 2.52
N ARG A 94 11.43 -6.89 2.29
CA ARG A 94 12.31 -6.27 1.31
C ARG A 94 11.86 -6.69 -0.09
N LEU A 95 11.54 -5.70 -0.92
CA LEU A 95 10.96 -5.83 -2.26
C LEU A 95 11.98 -5.53 -3.37
N PHE A 96 12.95 -4.66 -3.09
CA PHE A 96 13.90 -4.16 -4.09
C PHE A 96 15.36 -4.27 -3.64
N PRO A 97 16.33 -4.38 -4.56
CA PRO A 97 17.73 -4.14 -4.24
C PRO A 97 17.94 -2.81 -3.52
N SER A 98 19.05 -2.70 -2.80
CA SER A 98 19.34 -1.47 -2.07
C SER A 98 19.61 -0.33 -3.04
N GLN A 99 19.10 0.86 -2.73
CA GLN A 99 19.28 2.08 -3.52
C GLN A 99 18.88 1.92 -5.00
N SER A 100 17.70 1.35 -5.28
CA SER A 100 17.20 1.16 -6.63
C SER A 100 15.86 1.83 -6.92
N VAL A 101 15.18 2.38 -5.92
CA VAL A 101 13.87 3.03 -6.07
C VAL A 101 13.98 4.54 -5.89
N HIS A 102 13.38 5.30 -6.81
CA HIS A 102 13.40 6.76 -6.80
C HIS A 102 12.19 7.35 -6.06
N LEU A 103 11.01 6.75 -6.26
CA LEU A 103 9.77 7.19 -5.65
C LEU A 103 8.95 5.99 -5.18
N PHE A 104 8.62 5.97 -3.89
CA PHE A 104 7.55 5.13 -3.38
C PHE A 104 6.26 5.94 -3.22
N HIS A 105 5.15 5.37 -3.66
CA HIS A 105 3.82 5.83 -3.36
C HIS A 105 3.09 4.73 -2.59
N SER A 106 2.28 5.11 -1.61
CA SER A 106 1.35 4.20 -0.95
C SER A 106 0.13 4.97 -0.51
N SER A 107 -1.05 4.53 -0.96
CA SER A 107 -2.31 5.22 -0.69
C SER A 107 -3.33 4.27 -0.09
N TYR A 108 -3.75 4.56 1.14
CA TYR A 108 -4.72 3.77 1.91
C TYR A 108 -4.26 2.33 2.18
N CYS A 109 -2.95 2.11 2.38
CA CYS A 109 -2.43 0.76 2.64
C CYS A 109 -1.88 0.61 4.07
N LEU A 110 -1.10 1.57 4.57
CA LEU A 110 -0.34 1.43 5.83
C LEU A 110 -1.18 1.36 7.12
N HIS A 111 -2.51 1.53 7.01
CA HIS A 111 -3.42 1.27 8.13
C HIS A 111 -3.72 -0.22 8.32
N TRP A 112 -3.47 -1.06 7.30
CA TRP A 112 -3.51 -2.51 7.40
C TRP A 112 -2.30 -3.03 8.16
N ARG A 113 -2.56 -3.95 9.10
CA ARG A 113 -1.53 -4.59 9.93
C ARG A 113 -0.94 -5.77 9.19
N SER A 114 0.33 -6.06 9.45
CA SER A 114 1.01 -7.24 8.90
C SER A 114 0.34 -8.55 9.30
N GLN A 115 -0.27 -8.56 10.48
CA GLN A 115 -0.94 -9.71 11.09
C GLN A 115 -1.95 -9.26 12.15
N LEU A 116 -2.63 -10.22 12.77
CA LEU A 116 -3.39 -10.00 14.00
C LEU A 116 -2.43 -10.02 15.21
N PRO A 117 -2.60 -9.15 16.23
CA PRO A 117 -1.85 -9.29 17.48
C PRO A 117 -2.06 -10.69 18.07
N GLY A 118 -0.99 -11.36 18.53
CA GLY A 118 -1.05 -12.77 18.93
C GLY A 118 -2.02 -13.03 20.09
N GLU A 119 -2.21 -12.06 20.98
CA GLU A 119 -3.17 -12.10 22.09
C GLU A 119 -4.63 -11.95 21.63
N LEU A 120 -4.86 -11.60 20.36
CA LEU A 120 -6.17 -11.52 19.71
C LEU A 120 -6.43 -12.69 18.75
N ASP A 121 -5.48 -13.61 18.59
CA ASP A 121 -5.62 -14.81 17.77
C ASP A 121 -6.87 -15.60 18.22
N VAL A 122 -7.62 -16.13 17.25
CA VAL A 122 -8.80 -16.98 17.48
C VAL A 122 -8.46 -18.23 18.30
N ASN A 123 -7.20 -18.66 18.26
CA ASN A 123 -6.67 -19.78 19.03
C ASN A 123 -6.20 -19.39 20.44
N ALA A 124 -6.22 -18.10 20.79
CA ALA A 124 -5.86 -17.65 22.13
C ALA A 124 -6.88 -18.18 23.16
N LYS A 125 -6.37 -18.59 24.33
CA LYS A 125 -7.20 -19.11 25.44
C LYS A 125 -8.29 -18.13 25.91
N THR A 126 -8.12 -16.84 25.63
CA THR A 126 -9.06 -15.79 26.02
C THR A 126 -9.20 -14.79 24.89
N TYR A 127 -10.38 -14.71 24.29
CA TYR A 127 -10.65 -13.74 23.22
C TYR A 127 -10.92 -12.36 23.82
N LEU A 128 -9.93 -11.47 23.77
CA LEU A 128 -9.93 -10.20 24.51
C LEU A 128 -10.81 -9.10 23.89
N ASN A 129 -11.19 -9.20 22.61
CA ASN A 129 -12.02 -8.21 21.92
C ASN A 129 -13.45 -8.71 21.63
N LYS A 130 -14.01 -9.51 22.54
CA LYS A 130 -15.33 -10.15 22.37
C LYS A 130 -16.41 -9.13 21.99
N GLY A 131 -17.18 -9.47 20.95
CA GLY A 131 -18.28 -8.64 20.45
C GLY A 131 -17.85 -7.53 19.49
N ASN A 132 -16.56 -7.29 19.29
CA ASN A 132 -16.07 -6.24 18.39
C ASN A 132 -15.17 -6.85 17.31
N ILE A 133 -15.17 -6.22 16.12
CA ILE A 133 -14.26 -6.59 15.02
C ILE A 133 -13.02 -5.67 14.93
N TYR A 134 -13.03 -4.57 15.70
CA TYR A 134 -11.95 -3.58 15.79
C TYR A 134 -12.00 -2.90 17.17
N ILE A 135 -11.28 -1.80 17.37
CA ILE A 135 -11.38 -0.97 18.58
C ILE A 135 -12.76 -0.28 18.60
N ALA A 136 -13.53 -0.54 19.65
CA ALA A 136 -14.82 0.07 19.94
C ALA A 136 -14.90 0.53 21.40
N ASN A 137 -15.97 1.24 21.78
CA ASN A 137 -16.13 1.79 23.14
C ASN A 137 -16.05 0.73 24.25
N THR A 138 -16.33 -0.53 23.95
CA THR A 138 -16.26 -1.66 24.89
C THR A 138 -14.90 -2.38 24.88
N THR A 139 -13.98 -1.97 24.00
CA THR A 139 -12.64 -2.58 23.89
C THR A 139 -11.76 -2.17 25.07
N LEU A 140 -11.18 -3.17 25.73
CA LEU A 140 -10.24 -2.96 26.83
C LEU A 140 -9.02 -2.15 26.38
N LEU A 141 -8.51 -1.27 27.26
CA LEU A 141 -7.34 -0.45 26.96
C LEU A 141 -6.09 -1.28 26.64
N SER A 142 -5.96 -2.48 27.24
CA SER A 142 -4.88 -3.43 26.90
C SER A 142 -4.93 -3.85 25.43
N VAL A 143 -6.12 -4.11 24.89
CA VAL A 143 -6.32 -4.45 23.48
C VAL A 143 -6.00 -3.26 22.57
N VAL A 144 -6.41 -2.05 22.96
CA VAL A 144 -6.03 -0.82 22.23
C VAL A 144 -4.51 -0.68 22.14
N LYS A 145 -3.79 -0.92 23.25
CA LYS A 145 -2.32 -0.88 23.28
C LYS A 145 -1.68 -1.90 22.35
N LEU A 146 -2.23 -3.12 22.25
CA LEU A 146 -1.73 -4.13 21.31
C LEU A 146 -1.83 -3.67 19.85
N TYR A 147 -2.97 -3.10 19.45
CA TYR A 147 -3.13 -2.52 18.10
C TYR A 147 -2.15 -1.38 17.84
N GLN A 148 -1.89 -0.53 18.84
CA GLN A 148 -0.95 0.58 18.73
C GLN A 148 0.50 0.10 18.61
N GLN A 149 0.90 -0.88 19.42
CA GLN A 149 2.24 -1.47 19.38
C GLN A 149 2.50 -2.16 18.04
N LEU A 150 1.53 -2.95 17.55
CA LEU A 150 1.66 -3.60 16.26
C LEU A 150 1.80 -2.59 15.12
N PHE A 151 1.00 -1.51 15.14
CA PHE A 151 1.16 -0.43 14.16
C PHE A 151 2.55 0.19 14.18
N GLN A 152 3.06 0.52 15.36
CA GLN A 152 4.37 1.15 15.51
C GLN A 152 5.48 0.23 14.98
N MET A 153 5.40 -1.05 15.31
CA MET A 153 6.35 -2.05 14.83
C MET A 153 6.29 -2.20 13.31
N ASP A 154 5.08 -2.34 12.75
CA ASP A 154 4.83 -2.47 11.32
C ASP A 154 5.33 -1.25 10.53
N LEU A 155 4.97 -0.04 10.98
CA LEU A 155 5.36 1.20 10.31
C LEU A 155 6.88 1.44 10.39
N LEU A 156 7.50 1.15 11.54
CA LEU A 156 8.95 1.27 11.68
C LEU A 156 9.68 0.27 10.78
N LEU A 157 9.20 -0.97 10.72
CA LEU A 157 9.74 -1.98 9.81
C LEU A 157 9.60 -1.55 8.36
N PHE A 158 8.42 -1.07 7.96
CA PHE A 158 8.17 -0.52 6.63
C PHE A 158 9.18 0.59 6.30
N LEU A 159 9.30 1.61 7.16
CA LEU A 159 10.19 2.76 6.93
C LEU A 159 11.66 2.32 6.81
N LYS A 160 12.11 1.37 7.65
CA LYS A 160 13.46 0.82 7.58
C LYS A 160 13.72 0.15 6.23
N LEU A 161 12.81 -0.71 5.79
CA LEU A 161 12.93 -1.42 4.51
C LEU A 161 12.93 -0.45 3.33
N ARG A 162 12.01 0.52 3.31
CA ARG A 162 11.95 1.52 2.23
C ARG A 162 13.18 2.41 2.20
N TYR A 163 13.72 2.77 3.36
CA TYR A 163 14.96 3.55 3.44
C TYR A 163 16.15 2.82 2.80
N GLU A 164 16.27 1.51 3.00
CA GLU A 164 17.34 0.70 2.38
C GLU A 164 17.20 0.61 0.85
N GLU A 165 15.97 0.65 0.34
CA GLU A 165 15.63 0.52 -1.09
C GLU A 165 15.68 1.85 -1.86
N LEU A 166 15.53 2.99 -1.16
CA LEU A 166 15.57 4.33 -1.74
C LEU A 166 16.97 4.70 -2.21
N VAL A 167 17.05 5.30 -3.41
CA VAL A 167 18.24 6.01 -3.87
C VAL A 167 18.52 7.23 -3.01
N PHE A 168 19.75 7.75 -3.07
CA PHE A 168 20.06 9.04 -2.46
C PHE A 168 19.17 10.15 -3.06
N GLY A 169 18.45 10.89 -2.21
CA GLY A 169 17.50 11.92 -2.64
C GLY A 169 16.14 11.40 -3.12
N GLY A 170 15.90 10.09 -3.09
CA GLY A 170 14.60 9.50 -3.38
C GLY A 170 13.53 9.91 -2.36
N GLN A 171 12.26 9.79 -2.75
CA GLN A 171 11.12 10.29 -1.98
C GLN A 171 10.05 9.24 -1.74
N MET A 172 9.21 9.49 -0.73
CA MET A 172 8.00 8.70 -0.47
C MET A 172 6.78 9.61 -0.32
N VAL A 173 5.68 9.22 -0.93
CA VAL A 173 4.36 9.84 -0.75
C VAL A 173 3.44 8.82 -0.10
N LEU A 174 3.08 9.06 1.16
CA LEU A 174 2.32 8.12 1.99
C LEU A 174 1.00 8.75 2.43
N THR A 175 -0.11 8.10 2.13
CA THR A 175 -1.43 8.46 2.64
C THR A 175 -2.12 7.24 3.23
N PHE A 176 -2.74 7.39 4.40
CA PHE A 176 -3.45 6.31 5.06
C PHE A 176 -4.44 6.87 6.10
N LEU A 177 -5.40 6.03 6.48
CA LEU A 177 -6.41 6.39 7.47
C LEU A 177 -5.76 6.63 8.83
N GLY A 178 -5.99 7.83 9.37
CA GLY A 178 -5.60 8.22 10.70
C GLY A 178 -6.82 8.54 11.57
N ARG A 179 -6.57 9.21 12.69
CA ARG A 179 -7.61 9.80 13.54
C ARG A 179 -7.22 11.25 13.86
N LYS A 180 -8.20 12.15 13.88
CA LYS A 180 -8.00 13.55 14.28
C LYS A 180 -8.04 13.76 15.79
N ASN A 181 -8.82 12.93 16.49
CA ASN A 181 -9.00 13.00 17.94
C ASN A 181 -7.99 12.09 18.65
N GLU A 182 -7.54 12.49 19.84
CA GLU A 182 -6.74 11.65 20.74
C GLU A 182 -7.56 10.48 21.31
N ASP A 183 -8.89 10.65 21.39
CA ASP A 183 -9.82 9.61 21.80
C ASP A 183 -9.73 8.40 20.85
N VAL A 184 -9.08 7.34 21.33
CA VAL A 184 -8.79 6.09 20.62
C VAL A 184 -10.04 5.33 20.19
N TYR A 185 -11.20 5.69 20.76
CA TYR A 185 -12.49 5.07 20.48
C TYR A 185 -13.29 5.83 19.40
N LYS A 186 -12.84 7.02 18.98
CA LYS A 186 -13.56 7.91 18.05
C LYS A 186 -12.79 8.23 16.78
N GLY A 187 -12.37 7.19 16.05
CA GLY A 187 -11.85 7.31 14.68
C GLY A 187 -12.89 6.89 13.62
N ASP A 188 -12.68 7.32 12.38
CA ASP A 188 -13.58 7.00 11.25
C ASP A 188 -13.68 5.47 11.03
N LEU A 189 -12.54 4.77 11.13
CA LEU A 189 -12.49 3.30 11.10
C LEU A 189 -13.26 2.66 12.26
N ASN A 190 -13.18 3.24 13.47
CA ASN A 190 -13.92 2.72 14.63
C ASN A 190 -15.42 2.75 14.38
N HIS A 191 -15.93 3.83 13.78
CA HIS A 191 -17.36 3.95 13.48
C HIS A 191 -17.81 2.91 12.45
N LEU A 192 -17.09 2.80 11.33
CA LEU A 192 -17.40 1.82 10.28
C LEU A 192 -17.36 0.38 10.83
N CYS A 193 -16.29 0.03 11.55
CA CYS A 193 -16.15 -1.29 12.14
C CYS A 193 -17.18 -1.57 13.23
N GLY A 194 -17.59 -0.55 13.99
CA GLY A 194 -18.65 -0.67 14.99
C GLY A 194 -20.00 -1.03 14.36
N LEU A 195 -20.39 -0.36 13.28
CA LEU A 195 -21.61 -0.67 12.53
C LEU A 195 -21.58 -2.07 11.91
N LEU A 196 -20.42 -2.48 11.38
CA LEU A 196 -20.25 -3.82 10.83
C LEU A 196 -20.32 -4.89 11.94
N ALA A 197 -19.75 -4.65 13.12
CA ALA A 197 -19.86 -5.55 14.26
C ALA A 197 -21.31 -5.74 14.70
N LEU A 198 -22.10 -4.67 14.79
CA LEU A 198 -23.53 -4.74 15.09
C LEU A 198 -24.31 -5.53 14.02
N SER A 199 -23.98 -5.32 12.76
CA SER A 199 -24.62 -6.04 11.65
C SER A 199 -24.36 -7.55 11.73
N ILE A 200 -23.12 -7.94 12.02
CA ILE A 200 -22.73 -9.35 12.23
C ILE A 200 -23.47 -9.94 13.44
N GLN A 201 -23.53 -9.21 14.56
CA GLN A 201 -24.26 -9.65 15.76
C GLN A 201 -25.75 -9.89 15.48
N SER A 202 -26.39 -9.03 14.69
CA SER A 202 -27.79 -9.19 14.30
C SER A 202 -28.02 -10.47 13.48
N LEU A 203 -27.06 -10.86 12.63
CA LEU A 203 -27.13 -12.12 11.88
C LEU A 203 -26.99 -13.34 12.81
N VAL A 204 -26.10 -13.28 13.80
CA VAL A 204 -25.90 -14.37 14.77
C VAL A 204 -27.11 -14.55 15.68
N GLN A 205 -27.69 -13.44 16.16
CA GLN A 205 -28.86 -13.47 17.05
C GLN A 205 -30.13 -14.01 16.39
N LYS A 206 -30.23 -14.00 15.04
CA LYS A 206 -31.37 -14.59 14.32
C LYS A 206 -31.32 -16.11 14.20
N VAL A 207 -30.19 -16.73 14.54
CA VAL A 207 -29.95 -18.17 14.41
C VAL A 207 -29.96 -18.88 15.78
N GLN A 208 -30.02 -18.13 16.88
CA GLN A 208 -30.19 -18.62 18.26
C GLN A 208 -31.64 -18.48 18.71
#